data_AF-B7R6Q4-F1
#
_entry.id   AF-B7R6Q4-F1
#
_cell.length_a   1.000
_cell.length_b   1.000
_cell.length_c   1.000
_cell.angle_alpha   90.00
_cell.angle_beta   90.00
_cell.angle_gamma   90.00
#
_symmetry.space_group_name_H-M   'P 1'
#
loop_
_entity.id
_entity.type
_entity.pdbx_description
1 polymer ?
#
loop_
_entity_poly.entity_id
_entity_poly.type
_entity_poly.pdbx_seq_one_letter_code
_entity_poly.pdbx_strand_id
1 'polypeptide(L)'
;MGMIKRFLKDSRAASQLISLAALLPIILFIIASTVNISVVSSMQTLVNEAAFEGARIGIKSDTPEQTAQMAVVNFGNGISGWKIGDRLSVNTAVNSGILTVEVRYTFTLLGGQQKTLVGKSSLRLGDTP
;
A
#
# COMPACT_ATOMS: atom_id res chain seq x y z
N MET A 1 -34.28 37.02 -16.48
CA MET A 1 -33.07 37.85 -16.23
C MET A 1 -33.04 38.55 -14.84
N GLY A 2 -33.82 38.13 -13.83
CA GLY A 2 -33.94 38.85 -12.54
C GLY A 2 -33.38 38.11 -11.31
N MET A 3 -33.40 36.78 -11.30
CA MET A 3 -33.08 35.98 -10.12
C MET A 3 -31.56 35.91 -9.85
N ILE A 4 -30.76 35.74 -10.92
CA ILE A 4 -29.28 35.74 -10.85
C ILE A 4 -28.75 37.11 -10.41
N LYS A 5 -29.34 38.22 -10.88
CA LYS A 5 -28.95 39.58 -10.45
C LYS A 5 -29.29 39.86 -8.98
N ARG A 6 -30.40 39.31 -8.47
CA ARG A 6 -30.77 39.41 -7.04
C ARG A 6 -29.85 38.56 -6.16
N PHE A 7 -29.46 37.38 -6.63
CA PHE A 7 -28.52 36.47 -5.96
C PHE A 7 -27.10 37.07 -5.87
N LEU A 8 -26.63 37.71 -6.94
CA LEU A 8 -25.35 38.43 -6.96
C LEU A 8 -25.36 39.70 -6.08
N LYS A 9 -26.53 40.26 -5.78
CA LYS A 9 -26.67 41.44 -4.91
C LYS A 9 -26.77 41.07 -3.42
N ASP A 10 -27.04 39.80 -3.12
CA ASP A 10 -27.09 39.27 -1.76
C ASP A 10 -25.67 38.87 -1.31
N SER A 11 -24.92 39.87 -0.84
CA SER A 11 -23.50 39.76 -0.48
C SER A 11 -23.24 38.68 0.58
N ARG A 12 -24.23 38.36 1.43
CA ARG A 12 -24.13 37.30 2.43
C ARG A 12 -24.13 35.92 1.80
N ALA A 13 -25.08 35.63 0.91
CA ALA A 13 -25.14 34.34 0.21
C ALA A 13 -23.90 34.13 -0.69
N ALA A 14 -23.47 35.18 -1.40
CA ALA A 14 -22.23 35.14 -2.17
C ALA A 14 -20.99 34.93 -1.29
N SER A 15 -20.89 35.61 -0.13
CA SER A 15 -19.76 35.42 0.80
C SER A 15 -19.69 34.00 1.37
N GLN A 16 -20.84 33.39 1.67
CA GLN A 16 -20.89 32.02 2.20
C GLN A 16 -20.46 30.99 1.15
N LEU A 17 -20.86 31.19 -0.12
CA LEU A 17 -20.42 30.35 -1.22
C LEU A 17 -18.91 30.51 -1.50
N ILE A 18 -18.37 31.73 -1.43
CA ILE A 18 -16.93 31.98 -1.57
C ILE A 18 -16.16 31.32 -0.42
N SER A 19 -16.63 31.45 0.82
CA SER A 19 -16.03 30.79 1.98
C SER A 19 -16.06 29.27 1.84
N LEU A 20 -17.18 28.68 1.40
CA LEU A 20 -17.29 27.24 1.15
C LEU A 20 -16.36 26.79 0.02
N ALA A 21 -16.29 27.53 -1.09
CA ALA A 21 -15.41 27.25 -2.20
C ALA A 21 -13.92 27.30 -1.79
N ALA A 22 -13.55 28.21 -0.89
CA ALA A 22 -12.20 28.29 -0.33
C ALA A 22 -11.86 27.09 0.59
N LEU A 23 -12.86 26.49 1.25
CA LEU A 23 -12.66 25.32 2.11
C LEU A 23 -12.63 24.00 1.35
N LEU A 24 -13.27 23.91 0.18
CA LEU A 24 -13.33 22.69 -0.63
C LEU A 24 -11.94 22.07 -0.91
N PRO A 25 -10.91 22.82 -1.33
CA PRO A 25 -9.57 22.25 -1.53
C PRO A 25 -8.99 21.62 -0.27
N ILE A 26 -9.22 22.24 0.89
CA ILE A 26 -8.73 21.75 2.18
C ILE A 26 -9.44 20.44 2.54
N ILE A 27 -10.77 20.39 2.38
CA ILE A 27 -11.57 19.18 2.65
C ILE A 27 -11.14 18.04 1.73
N LEU A 28 -10.98 18.31 0.43
CA LEU A 28 -10.52 17.31 -0.54
C LEU A 28 -9.10 16.81 -0.21
N PHE A 29 -8.21 17.71 0.22
CA PHE A 29 -6.87 17.35 0.64
C PHE A 29 -6.88 16.43 1.88
N ILE A 30 -7.72 16.73 2.88
CA ILE A 30 -7.86 15.89 4.08
C ILE A 30 -8.38 14.51 3.68
N ILE A 31 -9.44 14.43 2.87
CA ILE A 31 -10.00 13.16 2.41
C ILE A 31 -8.95 12.34 1.65
N ALA A 32 -8.25 12.95 0.69
CA ALA A 32 -7.21 12.28 -0.08
C ALA A 32 -6.07 11.77 0.82
N SER A 33 -5.69 12.55 1.83
CA SER A 33 -4.66 12.18 2.80
C SER A 33 -5.10 11.00 3.67
N THR A 34 -6.33 11.02 4.19
CA THR A 34 -6.88 9.90 4.98
C THR A 34 -6.91 8.61 4.17
N VAL A 35 -7.39 8.67 2.92
CA VAL A 35 -7.40 7.50 2.03
C VAL A 35 -5.97 6.99 1.78
N ASN A 36 -5.02 7.89 1.50
CA ASN A 36 -3.62 7.51 1.30
C ASN A 36 -3.01 6.83 2.54
N ILE A 37 -3.28 7.34 3.74
CA ILE A 37 -2.81 6.74 5.00
C ILE A 37 -3.39 5.33 5.17
N SER A 38 -4.70 5.16 4.97
CA SER A 38 -5.35 3.85 5.05
C SER A 38 -4.76 2.86 4.06
N VAL A 39 -4.59 3.26 2.79
CA VAL A 39 -3.98 2.39 1.76
C VAL A 39 -2.55 2.01 2.14
N VAL A 40 -1.73 2.97 2.57
CA VAL A 40 -0.34 2.69 2.99
C VAL A 40 -0.31 1.72 4.15
N SER A 41 -1.15 1.92 5.18
CA SER A 41 -1.18 1.04 6.35
C SER A 41 -1.60 -0.38 5.97
N SER A 42 -2.68 -0.54 5.20
CA SER A 42 -3.15 -1.87 4.79
C SER A 42 -2.13 -2.59 3.91
N MET A 43 -1.50 -1.87 2.99
CA MET A 43 -0.45 -2.44 2.13
C MET A 43 0.83 -2.76 2.90
N GLN A 44 1.17 -1.99 3.94
CA GLN A 44 2.32 -2.27 4.79
C GLN A 44 2.10 -3.56 5.60
N THR A 45 0.92 -3.74 6.18
CA THR A 45 0.54 -5.01 6.82
C THR A 45 0.66 -6.15 5.81
N LEU A 46 0.14 -5.96 4.60
CA LEU A 46 0.13 -6.98 3.57
C LEU A 46 1.54 -7.45 3.15
N VAL A 47 2.49 -6.53 2.91
CA VAL A 47 3.87 -6.90 2.57
C VAL A 47 4.61 -7.55 3.73
N ASN A 48 4.30 -7.17 4.98
CA ASN A 48 4.88 -7.78 6.17
C ASN A 48 4.41 -9.23 6.33
N GLU A 49 3.10 -9.45 6.22
CA GLU A 49 2.50 -10.79 6.30
C GLU A 49 2.98 -11.68 5.16
N ALA A 50 3.09 -11.15 3.93
CA ALA A 50 3.62 -11.89 2.80
C ALA A 50 5.08 -12.32 3.03
N ALA A 51 5.93 -11.43 3.55
CA ALA A 51 7.31 -11.75 3.87
C ALA A 51 7.41 -12.83 4.96
N PHE A 52 6.57 -12.73 5.99
CA PHE A 52 6.49 -13.72 7.06
C PHE A 52 5.99 -15.07 6.54
N GLU A 53 4.92 -15.10 5.75
CA GLU A 53 4.40 -16.31 5.12
C GLU A 53 5.45 -16.98 4.24
N GLY A 54 6.15 -16.20 3.41
CA GLY A 54 7.26 -16.65 2.59
C GLY A 54 8.35 -17.33 3.41
N ALA A 55 8.78 -16.69 4.51
CA ALA A 55 9.77 -17.27 5.39
C ALA A 55 9.24 -18.55 6.06
N ARG A 56 8.01 -18.53 6.58
CA ARG A 56 7.40 -19.64 7.33
C ARG A 56 7.23 -20.90 6.47
N ILE A 57 6.84 -20.76 5.21
CA ILE A 57 6.74 -21.89 4.28
C ILE A 57 8.14 -22.29 3.83
N GLY A 58 9.00 -21.33 3.48
CA GLY A 58 10.33 -21.60 2.95
C GLY A 58 11.23 -22.39 3.88
N ILE A 59 11.20 -22.14 5.20
CA ILE A 59 12.06 -22.86 6.18
C ILE A 59 11.77 -24.37 6.30
N LYS A 60 10.66 -24.84 5.72
CA LYS A 60 10.22 -26.25 5.75
C LYS A 60 10.51 -27.00 4.45
N SER A 61 11.09 -26.32 3.46
CA SER A 61 11.29 -26.86 2.11
C SER A 61 12.76 -27.20 1.85
N ASP A 62 12.97 -28.20 0.99
CA ASP A 62 14.30 -28.55 0.46
C ASP A 62 14.84 -27.47 -0.50
N THR A 63 13.97 -26.58 -0.99
CA THR A 63 14.33 -25.40 -1.82
C THR A 63 13.83 -24.11 -1.18
N PRO A 64 14.43 -23.66 -0.04
CA PRO A 64 13.85 -22.62 0.80
C PRO A 64 13.57 -21.30 0.08
N GLU A 65 14.52 -20.83 -0.74
CA GLU A 65 14.42 -19.55 -1.43
C GLU A 65 13.33 -19.55 -2.50
N GLN A 66 13.32 -20.55 -3.39
CA GLN A 66 12.29 -20.67 -4.43
C GLN A 66 10.90 -20.88 -3.83
N THR A 67 10.80 -21.71 -2.79
CA THR A 67 9.52 -21.95 -2.10
C THR A 67 9.01 -20.68 -1.43
N ALA A 68 9.89 -19.91 -0.79
CA ALA A 68 9.53 -18.64 -0.19
C ALA A 68 9.04 -17.62 -1.22
N GLN A 69 9.73 -17.50 -2.37
CA GLN A 69 9.30 -16.62 -3.46
C GLN A 69 7.90 -17.01 -3.96
N MET A 70 7.66 -18.31 -4.20
CA MET A 70 6.35 -18.80 -4.62
C MET A 70 5.27 -18.55 -3.56
N ALA A 71 5.57 -18.76 -2.28
CA ALA A 71 4.65 -18.50 -1.17
C ALA A 71 4.25 -17.02 -1.11
N VAL A 72 5.19 -16.09 -1.27
CA VAL A 72 4.90 -14.65 -1.34
C VAL A 72 3.98 -14.33 -2.52
N VAL A 73 4.25 -14.89 -3.70
CA VAL A 73 3.41 -14.66 -4.89
C VAL A 73 2.00 -15.21 -4.68
N ASN A 74 1.89 -16.43 -4.13
CA ASN A 74 0.60 -17.08 -3.87
C ASN A 74 -0.20 -16.37 -2.77
N PHE A 75 0.46 -15.79 -1.77
CA PHE A 75 -0.19 -15.06 -0.68
C PHE A 75 -1.07 -13.91 -1.18
N GLY A 76 -0.58 -13.15 -2.16
CA GLY A 76 -1.33 -12.03 -2.75
C GLY A 76 -2.07 -12.36 -4.04
N ASN A 77 -2.36 -13.64 -4.31
CA ASN A 77 -3.14 -14.01 -5.48
C ASN A 77 -4.51 -13.30 -5.48
N GLY A 78 -4.86 -12.66 -6.60
CA GLY A 78 -6.05 -11.82 -6.73
C GLY A 78 -5.85 -10.34 -6.40
N ILE A 79 -4.70 -9.94 -5.85
CA ILE A 79 -4.35 -8.53 -5.64
C ILE A 79 -3.82 -7.93 -6.95
N SER A 80 -4.40 -6.81 -7.38
CA SER A 80 -3.99 -6.12 -8.61
C SER A 80 -2.53 -5.68 -8.55
N GLY A 81 -1.73 -6.13 -9.52
CA GLY A 81 -0.30 -5.84 -9.61
C GLY A 81 0.60 -6.68 -8.68
N TRP A 82 0.04 -7.63 -7.93
CA TRP A 82 0.80 -8.57 -7.11
C TRP A 82 1.42 -9.69 -7.98
N LYS A 83 2.35 -9.31 -8.84
CA LYS A 83 3.10 -10.19 -9.72
C LYS A 83 4.54 -9.70 -9.82
N ILE A 84 5.49 -10.63 -9.76
CA ILE A 84 6.92 -10.32 -9.88
C ILE A 84 7.18 -9.55 -11.18
N GLY A 85 7.92 -8.45 -11.07
CA GLY A 85 8.32 -7.62 -12.21
C GLY A 85 7.30 -6.55 -12.62
N ASP A 86 6.10 -6.57 -12.05
CA ASP A 86 5.16 -5.44 -12.12
C ASP A 86 5.38 -4.53 -10.89
N ARG A 87 4.50 -4.63 -9.89
CA ARG A 87 4.62 -3.86 -8.64
C ARG A 87 5.40 -4.59 -7.56
N LEU A 88 5.55 -5.90 -7.69
CA LEU A 88 6.14 -6.78 -6.70
C LEU A 88 7.58 -7.15 -7.07
N SER A 89 8.47 -7.08 -6.08
CA SER A 89 9.80 -7.67 -6.12
C SER A 89 10.02 -8.47 -4.84
N VAL A 90 10.56 -9.67 -4.97
CA VAL A 90 10.83 -10.57 -3.85
C VAL A 90 12.31 -10.93 -3.88
N ASN A 91 13.00 -10.66 -2.78
CA ASN A 91 14.38 -11.06 -2.60
C ASN A 91 14.46 -12.06 -1.46
N THR A 92 15.18 -13.16 -1.69
CA THR A 92 15.37 -14.23 -0.71
C THR A 92 16.85 -14.52 -0.58
N ALA A 93 17.28 -14.89 0.62
CA ALA A 93 18.64 -15.34 0.85
C ALA A 93 18.67 -16.31 2.03
N VAL A 94 19.39 -17.42 1.87
CA VAL A 94 19.75 -18.30 2.98
C VAL A 94 21.19 -18.02 3.39
N ASN A 95 21.38 -17.59 4.63
CA ASN A 95 22.70 -17.36 5.22
C ASN A 95 22.79 -18.06 6.57
N SER A 96 23.80 -18.93 6.76
CA SER A 96 24.04 -19.63 8.03
C SER A 96 22.79 -20.34 8.60
N GLY A 97 21.99 -20.94 7.73
CA GLY A 97 20.75 -21.62 8.12
C GLY A 97 19.59 -20.69 8.48
N ILE A 98 19.68 -19.40 8.18
CA ILE A 98 18.59 -18.42 8.33
C ILE A 98 18.10 -18.04 6.94
N LEU A 99 16.84 -18.31 6.67
CA LEU A 99 16.14 -17.81 5.48
C LEU A 99 15.64 -16.40 5.76
N THR A 100 16.05 -15.45 4.94
CA THR A 100 15.53 -14.08 4.94
C THR A 100 14.70 -13.85 3.68
N VAL A 101 13.49 -13.30 3.85
CA VAL A 101 12.57 -12.95 2.78
C VAL A 101 12.27 -11.46 2.88
N GLU A 102 12.53 -10.74 1.79
CA GLU A 102 12.21 -9.32 1.63
C GLU A 102 11.22 -9.16 0.49
N VAL A 103 10.10 -8.50 0.78
CA VAL A 103 9.02 -8.23 -0.16
C VAL A 103 8.92 -6.73 -0.38
N ARG A 104 9.08 -6.30 -1.63
CA ARG A 104 8.92 -4.90 -2.04
C ARG A 104 7.68 -4.77 -2.91
N TYR A 105 6.83 -3.80 -2.59
CA TYR A 105 5.63 -3.51 -3.37
C TYR A 105 5.51 -2.01 -3.68
N THR A 106 5.40 -1.66 -4.95
CA THR A 106 5.36 -0.27 -5.44
C THR A 106 4.01 0.08 -6.03
N PHE A 107 3.38 1.16 -5.57
CA PHE A 107 2.10 1.62 -6.07
C PHE A 107 1.99 3.15 -6.06
N THR A 108 0.97 3.67 -6.72
CA THR A 108 0.72 5.12 -6.83
C THR A 108 -0.38 5.54 -5.86
N LEU A 109 -0.12 6.57 -5.07
CA LEU A 109 -1.08 7.20 -4.16
C LEU A 109 -2.02 8.15 -4.91
N LEU A 110 -3.12 8.53 -4.26
CA LEU A 110 -3.92 9.66 -4.72
C LEU A 110 -3.02 10.91 -4.77
N GLY A 111 -3.03 11.60 -5.91
CA GLY A 111 -2.10 12.69 -6.21
C GLY A 111 -0.87 12.27 -7.04
N GLY A 112 -0.78 11.01 -7.46
CA GLY A 112 0.21 10.56 -8.46
C GLY A 112 1.61 10.25 -7.90
N GLN A 113 1.81 10.38 -6.59
CA GLN A 113 3.07 10.05 -5.92
C GLN A 113 3.27 8.53 -5.89
N GLN A 114 4.41 8.03 -6.35
CA GLN A 114 4.78 6.62 -6.18
C GLN A 114 5.28 6.37 -4.76
N LYS A 115 4.90 5.22 -4.20
CA LYS A 115 5.35 4.73 -2.91
C LYS A 115 5.76 3.28 -3.02
N THR A 116 6.94 2.98 -2.49
CA THR A 116 7.42 1.60 -2.31
C THR A 116 7.37 1.26 -0.83
N LEU A 117 6.76 0.10 -0.52
CA LEU A 117 6.76 -0.49 0.80
C LEU A 117 7.68 -1.70 0.82
N VAL A 118 8.27 -1.96 1.97
CA VAL A 118 9.18 -3.09 2.19
C VAL A 118 8.73 -3.84 3.44
N GLY A 119 8.45 -5.12 3.27
CA GLY A 119 8.28 -6.08 4.36
C GLY A 119 9.47 -7.02 4.40
N LYS A 120 9.91 -7.42 5.60
CA LYS A 120 11.06 -8.31 5.76
C LYS A 120 10.83 -9.27 6.92
N SER A 121 11.16 -10.54 6.70
CA SER A 121 11.13 -11.58 7.73
C SER A 121 12.34 -12.49 7.61
N SER A 122 12.84 -12.97 8.75
CA SER A 122 13.97 -13.88 8.82
C SER A 122 13.64 -14.99 9.81
N LEU A 123 13.73 -16.24 9.37
CA LEU A 123 13.46 -17.43 10.19
C LEU A 123 14.55 -18.48 9.97
N ARG A 124 14.83 -19.28 10.98
CA ARG A 124 15.83 -20.35 10.88
C ARG A 124 15.23 -21.56 10.15
N LEU A 125 16.03 -22.19 9.29
CA LEU A 125 15.69 -23.46 8.66
C LEU A 125 15.47 -24.52 9.74
N GLY A 126 14.39 -25.28 9.63
CA GLY A 126 14.05 -26.33 10.59
C GLY A 126 13.47 -25.85 11.93
N ASP A 127 13.34 -24.54 12.18
CA ASP A 127 12.57 -24.06 13.34
C ASP A 127 11.08 -24.31 13.08
N THR A 128 10.48 -25.24 13.83
CA THR A 128 9.02 -25.38 13.93
C THR A 128 8.53 -24.66 15.18
N PRO A 129 7.46 -23.82 15.10
CA PRO A 129 6.75 -23.39 16.30
C PRO A 129 6.06 -24.55 17.01
#